data_AF-A0A2D4YYB9-F1
#
_entry.id   AF-A0A2D4YYB9-F1
#
_cell.length_a   1.000
_cell.length_b   1.000
_cell.length_c   1.000
_cell.angle_alpha   90.00
_cell.angle_beta   90.00
_cell.angle_gamma   90.00
#
_symmetry.space_group_name_H-M   'P 1'
#
loop_
_entity.id
_entity.type
_entity.pdbx_description
1 polymer ?
#
loop_
_entity_poly.entity_id
_entity_poly.type
_entity_poly.pdbx_seq_one_letter_code
_entity_poly.pdbx_strand_id
1 'polypeptide(L)' 'MAFFIFLSMKYIFDSVIGQIKSTENIIKMLETRASVMNNDILRIDLLVSSALELTPPIDRVARAENFVEDGKIDARRD' A
#
# COMPACT_ATOMS: atom_id res chain seq x y z
N MET A 1 1.24 -37.46 28.37
CA MET A 1 2.32 -37.09 27.41
C MET A 1 1.79 -36.66 26.04
N ALA A 2 0.98 -37.45 25.34
CA ALA A 2 0.47 -37.08 24.00
C ALA A 2 -0.33 -35.76 23.96
N PHE A 3 -1.18 -35.49 24.96
CA PHE A 3 -1.92 -34.24 25.06
C PHE A 3 -1.02 -33.00 25.19
N PHE A 4 0.08 -33.12 25.92
CA PHE A 4 1.05 -32.05 26.09
C PHE A 4 1.81 -31.76 24.78
N ILE A 5 2.22 -32.80 24.06
CA ILE A 5 2.88 -32.66 22.74
C ILE A 5 1.95 -31.97 21.74
N PHE A 6 0.67 -32.37 21.70
CA PHE A 6 -0.33 -31.73 20.86
C PHE A 6 -0.48 -30.24 21.17
N LEU A 7 -0.57 -29.88 22.45
CA LEU A 7 -0.72 -28.49 22.88
C LEU A 7 0.51 -27.65 22.51
N SER A 8 1.72 -28.15 22.74
CA SER A 8 2.95 -27.46 22.36
C SER A 8 3.05 -27.23 20.85
N MET A 9 2.67 -28.22 20.04
CA MET A 9 2.67 -28.09 18.59
C MET A 9 1.63 -27.06 18.11
N LYS A 10 0.43 -27.06 18.72
CA LYS A 10 -0.59 -26.04 18.44
C LYS A 10 -0.09 -24.63 18.77
N TYR A 11 0.55 -24.44 19.92
CA TYR A 11 1.11 -23.13 20.29
C TYR A 11 2.19 -22.63 19.32
N ILE A 12 3.07 -23.52 18.86
CA ILE A 12 4.11 -23.15 17.89
C ILE A 12 3.48 -22.70 16.56
N PHE A 13 2.49 -23.44 16.05
CA PHE A 13 1.81 -23.06 14.81
C PHE A 13 1.02 -21.76 14.95
N ASP A 14 0.27 -21.59 16.04
CA ASP A 14 -0.50 -20.36 16.29
C ASP A 14 0.44 -19.14 16.40
N SER A 15 1.63 -19.31 17.00
CA SER A 15 2.67 -18.26 17.07
C SER A 15 3.21 -17.88 15.68
N VAL A 16 3.56 -18.85 14.85
CA VAL A 16 4.06 -18.61 13.49
C VAL A 16 3.00 -17.92 12.63
N ILE A 17 1.74 -18.34 12.73
CA ILE A 17 0.62 -17.69 12.04
C ILE A 17 0.47 -16.23 12.50
N GLY A 18 0.63 -15.96 13.80
CA GLY A 18 0.62 -14.60 14.35
C GLY A 18 1.71 -13.71 13.74
N GLN A 19 2.93 -14.25 13.61
CA GLN A 19 4.05 -13.52 13.01
C GLN A 19 3.80 -13.23 11.52
N ILE A 20 3.29 -14.20 10.76
CA ILE A 20 2.96 -14.03 9.33
C ILE A 20 1.93 -12.90 9.16
N LYS A 21 0.86 -12.90 9.97
CA LYS A 21 -0.17 -11.85 9.94
C LYS A 21 0.40 -10.46 10.28
N SER A 22 1.32 -10.40 11.25
CA SER A 22 1.99 -9.14 11.59
C SER A 22 2.79 -8.60 10.41
N THR A 23 3.55 -9.46 9.74
CA THR A 23 4.33 -9.08 8.54
C THR A 23 3.42 -8.68 7.39
N GLU A 24 2.33 -9.42 7.15
CA GLU A 24 1.32 -9.07 6.13
C GLU A 24 0.76 -7.65 6.36
N ASN A 25 0.42 -7.32 7.60
CA ASN A 25 -0.08 -5.98 7.94
C ASN A 25 0.97 -4.89 7.68
N ILE A 26 2.24 -5.15 8.00
CA ILE A 26 3.34 -4.21 7.70
C ILE A 26 3.49 -4.00 6.19
N ILE A 27 3.42 -5.08 5.40
CA ILE A 27 3.49 -5.01 3.94
C ILE A 27 2.34 -4.18 3.39
N LYS A 28 1.09 -4.40 3.85
CA LYS A 28 -0.07 -3.60 3.43
C LYS A 28 0.06 -2.11 3.76
N MET A 29 0.61 -1.79 4.93
CA MET A 29 0.90 -0.39 5.29
C MET A 29 1.96 0.22 4.38
N LEU A 30 2.99 -0.55 4.02
CA LEU A 30 4.05 -0.08 3.12
C LEU A 30 3.53 0.10 1.70
N GLU A 31 2.71 -0.82 1.21
CA GLU A 31 2.02 -0.74 -0.08
C GLU A 31 1.18 0.54 -0.18
N THR A 32 0.40 0.85 0.87
CA THR A 32 -0.36 2.11 0.94
C THR A 32 0.55 3.33 0.81
N ARG A 33 1.71 3.33 1.47
CA ARG A 33 2.67 4.44 1.39
C ARG A 33 3.31 4.55 0.01
N ALA A 34 3.63 3.43 -0.62
CA ALA A 34 4.17 3.39 -1.97
C ALA A 34 3.17 3.95 -3.00
N SER A 35 1.88 3.61 -2.85
CA SER A 35 0.81 4.15 -3.70
C SER A 35 0.65 5.67 -3.52
N VAL A 36 0.63 6.17 -2.27
CA VAL A 36 0.61 7.62 -2.00
C VAL A 36 1.81 8.32 -2.63
N MET A 37 3.01 7.78 -2.46
CA MET A 37 4.23 8.35 -3.05
C MET A 37 4.21 8.36 -4.58
N ASN A 38 3.67 7.32 -5.22
CA ASN A 38 3.50 7.27 -6.66
C ASN A 38 2.59 8.42 -7.16
N ASN A 39 1.54 8.73 -6.40
CA ASN A 39 0.65 9.85 -6.70
C ASN A 39 1.32 11.20 -6.51
N ASP A 40 2.15 11.35 -5.47
CA ASP A 40 2.94 12.57 -5.25
C ASP A 40 3.96 12.80 -6.37
N ILE A 41 4.66 11.75 -6.82
CA ILE A 41 5.60 11.82 -7.94
C ILE A 41 4.89 12.25 -9.22
N LEU A 42 3.72 11.67 -9.52
CA LEU A 42 2.89 12.08 -10.65
C LEU A 42 2.52 13.56 -10.57
N ARG A 43 2.11 14.03 -9.39
CA ARG A 43 1.79 15.44 -9.17
C ARG A 43 3.00 16.35 -9.39
N ILE A 44 4.19 15.95 -8.91
CA ILE A 44 5.43 16.70 -9.13
C ILE A 44 5.75 16.78 -10.62
N ASP A 45 5.68 15.66 -11.35
CA ASP A 45 5.94 15.64 -12.80
C ASP A 45 4.99 16.58 -13.56
N LEU A 46 3.71 16.62 -13.17
CA LEU A 46 2.72 17.54 -13.74
C LEU A 46 3.04 19.02 -13.44
N LEU A 47 3.38 19.33 -12.18
CA LEU A 47 3.73 20.69 -11.78
C LEU A 47 5.00 21.19 -12.48
N VAL A 48 6.03 20.35 -12.57
CA VAL A 48 7.27 20.66 -13.26
C VAL A 48 7.02 20.83 -14.76
N SER A 49 6.24 19.94 -15.37
CA SER A 49 5.88 20.07 -16.80
C SER A 49 5.13 21.36 -17.06
N SER A 50 4.17 21.72 -16.20
CA SER A 50 3.44 22.98 -16.30
C SER A 50 4.33 24.21 -16.09
N ALA A 51 5.30 24.15 -15.18
CA ALA A 51 6.20 25.27 -14.89
C ALA A 51 7.24 25.49 -16.00
N LEU A 52 7.60 24.43 -16.73
CA LEU A 52 8.58 24.47 -17.82
C LEU A 52 7.93 24.45 -19.22
N GLU A 53 6.61 24.60 -19.31
CA GLU A 53 5.82 24.52 -20.55
C GLU A 53 6.08 23.24 -21.37
N LEU A 54 6.40 22.14 -20.68
CA LEU A 54 6.60 20.82 -21.29
C LEU A 54 5.26 20.10 -21.43
N THR A 55 5.17 19.24 -22.44
CA THR A 55 4.00 18.36 -22.58
C THR A 55 3.92 17.43 -21.37
N PRO A 56 2.82 17.48 -20.59
CA PRO A 56 2.69 16.62 -19.42
C PRO A 56 2.62 15.14 -19.82
N PRO A 57 3.09 14.21 -18.97
CA PRO A 57 3.08 12.77 -19.27
C PRO A 57 1.68 12.15 -19.14
N ILE A 58 0.79 12.45 -20.10
CA ILE A 58 -0.64 12.06 -20.10
C ILE A 58 -0.84 10.55 -19.99
N ASP A 59 -0.01 9.75 -20.66
CA ASP A 59 -0.11 8.29 -20.61
C ASP A 59 0.09 7.73 -19.20
N ARG A 60 0.93 8.38 -18.39
CA ARG A 60 1.19 7.96 -17.00
C ARG A 60 0.03 8.35 -16.09
N VAL A 61 -0.57 9.52 -16.33
CA VAL A 61 -1.76 10.00 -15.61
C VAL A 61 -2.98 9.14 -15.91
N ALA A 62 -3.21 8.78 -17.18
CA ALA A 62 -4.33 7.95 -17.60
C ALA A 62 -4.29 6.53 -17.01
N ARG A 63 -3.09 6.05 -16.64
CA ARG A 63 -2.89 4.74 -15.99
C ARG A 63 -2.80 4.82 -14.46
N ALA A 64 -2.76 6.02 -13.88
CA ALA A 64 -2.73 6.16 -12.43
C ALA A 64 -4.08 5.67 -11.87
N GLU A 65 -4.03 4.75 -10.89
CA GLU A 65 -5.21 4.09 -10.32
C GLU A 65 -6.25 5.09 -9.78
N ASN A 66 -5.82 6.30 -9.42
CA ASN A 66 -6.65 7.42 -8.97
C ASN A 66 -7.68 7.95 -9.98
N PHE A 67 -7.58 7.63 -11.28
CA PHE A 67 -8.62 8.01 -12.25
C PHE A 67 -9.84 7.06 -12.22
N VAL A 68 -9.71 5.89 -11.56
CA VAL A 68 -10.75 4.85 -11.52
C VAL A 68 -11.40 4.75 -10.13
N GLU A 69 -10.72 5.15 -9.04
CA GLU A 69 -11.22 5.03 -7.67
C GLU A 69 -11.64 6.37 -7.01
N ASP A 70 -12.51 7.15 -7.64
CA ASP A 70 -13.20 8.26 -6.96
C ASP A 70 -14.47 7.76 -6.21
N GLY A 71 -14.29 6.72 -5.39
CA GLY A 71 -15.38 6.00 -4.70
C GLY A 71 -15.30 5.99 -3.17
N LYS A 72 -14.19 6.46 -2.58
CA LYS A 72 -14.05 6.64 -1.13
C LYS A 72 -13.34 7.95 -0.84
N ILE A 73 -14.02 8.82 -0.10
CA ILE A 73 -13.45 10.06 0.45
C ILE A 73 -12.30 9.67 1.36
N ASP A 74 -11.07 9.99 0.95
CA ASP A 74 -9.88 9.88 1.78
C ASP A 74 -10.02 10.82 2.99
N ALA A 75 -10.07 10.23 4.18
CA ALA A 75 -10.18 10.93 5.46
C ALA A 75 -8.90 11.70 5.85
N ARG A 76 -7.86 11.70 5.01
CA ARG A 76 -6.63 12.50 5.16
C ARG A 76 -6.67 13.83 4.40
N ARG A 77 -7.84 14.22 3.87
CA ARG A 77 -8.12 15.60 3.43
C ARG A 77 -8.60 16.42 4.61
N ASP A 78 -7.73 16.63 5.58
CA ASP A 78 -7.66 17.82 6.43
C ASP A 78 -6.50 18.72 5.97
#